data_AF-A0A5Q0CH36-F1
#
_entry.id   AF-A0A5Q0CH36-F1
#
_cell.length_a   1.000
_cell.length_b   1.000
_cell.length_c   1.000
_cell.angle_alpha   90.00
_cell.angle_beta   90.00
_cell.angle_gamma   90.00
#
_symmetry.space_group_name_H-M   'P 1'
#
loop_
_entity.id
_entity.type
_entity.pdbx_description
1 polymer ?
#
loop_
_entity_poly.entity_id
_entity_poly.type
_entity_poly.pdbx_seq_one_letter_code
_entity_poly.pdbx_strand_id
1 'polypeptide(L)'
;MKTNAFRHFLNTLAQRGGLSEYEIAAWSGRVDLNQNRAYDHRSPAELIHKVKRLQRNNGTAALRSEQRAPVSKLQVPKRFHGHATEIGYCEHDFSGAPCTMFMDCLHCTEHLCIKGFDPSHKARVDDALALAELSLEQAKHGAIFEEFGADDWVNSHQETIDRLSQLKAILEDDTIPDGAVIRLSKSGRYSLVEQAVRDHEAATGNIIVPPDAFDLRVRLKD
;
A
#
# COMPACT_ATOMS: atom_id res chain seq x y z
N MET A 1 -43.27 8.65 -3.80
CA MET A 1 -42.11 8.64 -4.72
C MET A 1 -42.01 7.24 -5.33
N LYS A 2 -41.87 7.09 -6.66
CA LYS A 2 -41.73 5.74 -7.25
C LYS A 2 -40.39 5.12 -6.81
N THR A 3 -40.40 3.85 -6.42
CA THR A 3 -39.24 3.13 -5.84
C THR A 3 -38.00 3.12 -6.74
N ASN A 4 -38.15 3.27 -8.06
CA ASN A 4 -37.03 3.29 -9.01
C ASN A 4 -36.51 4.69 -9.38
N ALA A 5 -37.17 5.77 -8.93
CA ALA A 5 -36.85 7.12 -9.39
C ALA A 5 -35.39 7.52 -9.14
N PHE A 6 -34.84 7.14 -7.98
CA PHE A 6 -33.45 7.42 -7.63
C PHE A 6 -32.46 6.69 -8.56
N ARG A 7 -32.74 5.42 -8.91
CA ARG A 7 -31.92 4.63 -9.83
C ARG A 7 -31.90 5.24 -11.24
N HIS A 8 -33.05 5.69 -11.74
CA HIS A 8 -33.14 6.41 -13.01
C HIS A 8 -32.31 7.71 -13.00
N PHE A 9 -32.42 8.48 -11.92
CA PHE A 9 -31.67 9.73 -11.76
C PHE A 9 -30.15 9.50 -11.77
N LEU A 10 -29.66 8.56 -10.97
CA LEU A 10 -28.23 8.24 -10.91
C LEU A 10 -27.67 7.72 -12.23
N ASN A 11 -28.42 6.86 -12.94
CA ASN A 11 -28.02 6.37 -14.26
C ASN A 11 -27.95 7.51 -15.28
N THR A 12 -28.92 8.42 -15.26
CA THR A 12 -28.91 9.60 -16.15
C THR A 12 -27.73 10.53 -15.81
N LEU A 13 -27.40 10.73 -14.53
CA LEU A 13 -26.22 11.51 -14.12
C LEU A 13 -24.92 10.86 -14.60
N ALA A 14 -24.73 9.55 -14.42
CA ALA A 14 -23.54 8.85 -14.91
C ALA A 14 -23.39 8.94 -16.43
N GLN A 15 -24.50 8.81 -17.16
CA GLN A 15 -24.49 8.95 -18.61
C GLN A 15 -24.14 10.36 -19.10
N ARG A 16 -24.46 11.40 -18.32
CA ARG A 16 -24.02 12.78 -18.54
C ARG A 16 -22.56 12.98 -18.12
N GLY A 17 -22.13 12.32 -17.05
CA GLY A 17 -20.75 12.28 -16.56
C GLY A 17 -19.76 11.58 -17.49
N GLY A 18 -20.26 10.83 -18.48
CA GLY A 18 -19.44 10.27 -19.56
C GLY A 18 -19.14 8.79 -19.45
N LEU A 19 -19.73 8.09 -18.47
CA LEU A 19 -19.61 6.63 -18.36
C LEU A 19 -20.19 5.96 -19.62
N SER A 20 -19.58 4.83 -19.99
CA SER A 20 -20.01 3.96 -21.07
C SER A 20 -21.22 3.11 -20.67
N GLU A 21 -21.94 2.57 -21.65
CA GLU A 21 -23.07 1.67 -21.38
C GLU A 21 -22.64 0.41 -20.64
N TYR A 22 -21.41 -0.07 -20.86
CA TYR A 22 -20.86 -1.23 -20.15
C TYR A 22 -20.62 -0.95 -18.68
N GLU A 23 -19.92 0.15 -18.34
CA GLU A 23 -19.71 0.58 -16.95
C GLU A 23 -21.05 0.77 -16.24
N ILE A 24 -22.03 1.31 -16.97
CA ILE A 24 -23.37 1.57 -16.45
C ILE A 24 -24.20 0.29 -16.25
N ALA A 25 -23.94 -0.76 -17.03
CA ALA A 25 -24.55 -2.06 -16.79
C ALA A 25 -23.89 -2.76 -15.59
N ALA A 26 -22.55 -2.74 -15.53
CA ALA A 26 -21.76 -3.41 -14.50
C ALA A 26 -22.10 -2.92 -13.08
N TRP A 27 -22.02 -1.61 -12.83
CA TRP A 27 -22.35 -1.03 -11.52
C TRP A 27 -23.84 -1.11 -11.15
N SER A 28 -24.72 -1.38 -12.13
CA SER A 28 -26.16 -1.53 -11.94
C SER A 28 -26.59 -3.00 -11.85
N GLY A 29 -25.65 -3.94 -11.96
CA GLY A 29 -25.90 -5.39 -11.91
C GLY A 29 -26.69 -5.93 -13.10
N ARG A 30 -26.60 -5.28 -14.28
CA ARG A 30 -27.32 -5.70 -15.49
C ARG A 30 -26.47 -6.66 -16.32
N VAL A 31 -27.09 -7.74 -16.77
CA VAL A 31 -26.48 -8.70 -17.69
C VAL A 31 -26.59 -8.22 -19.14
N ASP A 32 -27.68 -7.52 -19.49
CA ASP A 32 -27.92 -7.00 -20.83
C ASP A 32 -27.83 -5.47 -20.85
N LEU A 33 -26.98 -4.95 -21.74
CA LEU A 33 -26.78 -3.51 -21.96
C LEU A 33 -28.07 -2.81 -22.41
N ASN A 34 -28.95 -3.49 -23.12
CA ASN A 34 -30.20 -2.89 -23.61
C ASN A 34 -31.12 -2.43 -22.47
N GLN A 35 -30.97 -3.02 -21.28
CA GLN A 35 -31.72 -2.62 -20.09
C GLN A 35 -31.40 -1.18 -19.64
N ASN A 36 -30.24 -0.63 -20.01
CA ASN A 36 -29.87 0.76 -19.68
C ASN A 36 -30.84 1.79 -20.30
N ARG A 37 -31.46 1.47 -21.44
CA ARG A 37 -32.35 2.39 -22.17
C ARG A 37 -33.55 2.83 -21.33
N ALA A 38 -34.08 1.95 -20.46
CA ALA A 38 -35.17 2.30 -19.56
C ALA A 38 -34.74 3.33 -18.48
N TYR A 39 -33.43 3.48 -18.25
CA TYR A 39 -32.84 4.34 -17.21
C TYR A 39 -32.10 5.56 -17.76
N ASP A 40 -32.05 5.72 -19.08
CA ASP A 40 -31.55 6.91 -19.77
C ASP A 40 -32.70 7.89 -20.03
N HIS A 41 -32.69 9.01 -19.31
CA HIS A 41 -33.65 10.11 -19.50
C HIS A 41 -33.03 11.35 -20.14
N ARG A 42 -31.88 11.21 -20.81
CA ARG A 42 -31.31 12.31 -21.60
C ARG A 42 -32.26 12.64 -22.75
N SER A 43 -32.36 13.94 -23.05
CA SER A 43 -33.19 14.38 -24.16
C SER A 43 -32.54 14.02 -25.51
N PRO A 44 -33.34 13.89 -26.59
CA PRO A 44 -32.79 13.70 -27.93
C PRO A 44 -31.76 14.77 -28.33
N ALA A 45 -31.96 16.02 -27.90
CA ALA A 45 -31.03 17.12 -28.13
C ALA A 45 -29.68 16.89 -27.42
N GLU A 46 -29.70 16.39 -26.18
CA GLU A 46 -28.48 16.03 -25.43
C GLU A 46 -27.69 14.92 -26.15
N LEU A 47 -28.39 13.89 -26.66
CA LEU A 47 -27.78 12.80 -27.42
C LEU A 47 -27.13 13.29 -28.71
N ILE A 48 -27.83 14.12 -29.48
CA ILE A 48 -27.31 14.73 -30.71
C ILE A 48 -26.07 15.59 -30.41
N HIS A 49 -26.12 16.38 -29.34
CA HIS A 49 -24.98 17.20 -28.91
C HIS A 49 -23.76 16.34 -28.54
N LYS A 50 -23.97 15.22 -27.83
CA LYS A 50 -22.90 14.26 -27.51
C LYS A 50 -22.28 13.67 -28.79
N VAL A 51 -23.10 13.25 -29.76
CA VAL A 51 -22.62 12.72 -31.05
C VAL A 51 -21.84 13.77 -31.82
N LYS A 52 -22.34 15.01 -31.91
CA LYS A 52 -21.63 16.12 -32.56
C LYS A 52 -20.28 16.43 -31.88
N ARG A 53 -20.21 16.36 -30.55
CA ARG A 53 -18.95 16.53 -29.80
C ARG A 53 -17.95 15.43 -30.14
N LEU A 54 -18.40 14.18 -30.22
CA LEU A 54 -17.55 13.06 -30.63
C LEU A 54 -17.08 13.20 -32.08
N GLN A 55 -17.96 13.63 -32.99
CA GLN A 55 -17.60 13.89 -34.40
C GLN A 55 -16.63 15.06 -34.55
N ARG A 56 -16.78 16.13 -33.76
CA ARG A 56 -15.85 17.27 -33.76
C ARG A 56 -14.47 16.91 -33.20
N ASN A 57 -14.43 15.95 -32.27
CA ASN A 57 -13.19 15.39 -31.74
C ASN A 57 -12.58 14.30 -32.66
N ASN A 58 -13.32 13.83 -33.67
CA ASN A 58 -12.86 12.86 -34.68
C ASN A 58 -12.18 13.52 -35.89
N GLY A 59 -11.83 14.80 -35.84
CA GLY A 59 -10.80 15.36 -36.71
C GLY A 59 -9.46 14.72 -36.36
N THR A 60 -9.13 13.60 -37.04
CA THR A 60 -7.81 12.95 -37.09
C THR A 60 -7.07 12.69 -35.76
N ALA A 61 -7.75 12.70 -34.62
CA ALA A 61 -7.26 12.09 -33.39
C ALA A 61 -7.95 10.74 -33.24
N ALA A 62 -7.61 9.79 -34.12
CA ALA A 62 -7.61 8.41 -33.66
C ALA A 62 -6.89 8.42 -32.32
N LEU A 63 -7.52 7.89 -31.27
CA LEU A 63 -6.82 7.49 -30.07
C LEU A 63 -5.76 6.47 -30.49
N ARG A 64 -4.65 6.96 -31.04
CA ARG A 64 -3.34 6.35 -30.89
C ARG A 64 -3.05 6.47 -29.41
N SER A 65 -3.70 5.60 -28.63
CA SER A 65 -2.94 4.88 -27.62
C SER A 65 -1.71 4.42 -28.37
N GLU A 66 -0.58 5.11 -28.18
CA GLU A 66 0.68 4.50 -28.52
C GLU A 66 0.65 3.18 -27.77
N GLN A 67 0.40 2.09 -28.50
CA GLN A 67 0.60 0.75 -27.98
C GLN A 67 2.09 0.66 -27.71
N ARG A 68 2.50 1.15 -26.55
CA ARG A 68 3.85 0.97 -26.05
C ARG A 68 3.98 -0.53 -25.90
N ALA A 69 4.89 -1.10 -26.67
CA ALA A 69 5.25 -2.50 -26.53
C ALA A 69 5.53 -2.76 -25.04
N PRO A 70 5.16 -3.95 -24.51
CA PRO A 70 5.50 -4.32 -23.15
C PRO A 70 7.00 -4.09 -22.94
N VAL A 71 7.34 -3.09 -22.13
CA VAL A 71 8.73 -2.85 -21.75
C VAL A 71 9.09 -3.90 -20.71
N SER A 72 10.21 -4.59 -20.91
CA SER A 72 10.70 -5.51 -19.89
C SER A 72 10.95 -4.73 -18.59
N LYS A 73 10.70 -5.33 -17.42
CA LYS A 73 10.96 -4.70 -16.11
C LYS A 73 12.39 -4.15 -15.98
N LEU A 74 13.35 -4.70 -16.72
CA LEU A 74 14.75 -4.24 -16.76
C LEU A 74 14.96 -2.92 -17.51
N GLN A 75 14.05 -2.55 -18.42
CA GLN A 75 14.16 -1.36 -19.28
C GLN A 75 13.39 -0.15 -18.71
N VAL A 76 12.54 -0.36 -17.72
CA VAL A 76 11.90 0.74 -16.99
C VAL A 76 12.95 1.31 -16.03
N PRO A 77 13.38 2.57 -16.16
CA PRO A 77 14.23 3.18 -15.15
C PRO A 77 13.53 3.03 -13.81
N LYS A 78 14.21 2.50 -12.78
CA LYS A 78 13.68 2.41 -11.42
C LYS A 78 13.27 3.81 -10.97
N ARG A 79 12.02 4.18 -11.21
CA ARG A 79 11.39 5.30 -10.54
C ARG A 79 11.23 4.80 -9.11
N PHE A 80 11.92 5.44 -8.17
CA PHE A 80 11.77 5.17 -6.76
C PHE A 80 10.36 5.60 -6.33
N HIS A 81 9.39 4.73 -6.61
CA HIS A 81 8.06 4.80 -6.03
C HIS A 81 8.19 4.13 -4.67
N GLY A 82 8.46 4.93 -3.65
CA GLY A 82 8.54 4.45 -2.28
C GLY A 82 7.63 5.25 -1.38
N HIS A 83 7.37 4.67 -0.21
CA HIS A 83 6.45 5.23 0.77
C HIS A 83 7.26 5.89 1.87
N ALA A 84 7.11 7.20 2.03
CA ALA A 84 7.66 7.89 3.20
C ALA A 84 6.85 7.48 4.44
N THR A 85 7.58 7.15 5.51
CA THR A 85 7.04 6.80 6.81
C THR A 85 7.52 7.85 7.83
N GLU A 86 6.94 7.85 9.03
CA GLU A 86 7.39 8.75 10.10
C GLU A 86 8.88 8.60 10.44
N ILE A 87 9.42 7.39 10.36
CA ILE A 87 10.80 7.09 10.78
C ILE A 87 11.72 6.68 9.61
N GLY A 88 11.37 7.07 8.39
CA GLY A 88 12.20 6.73 7.21
C GLY A 88 11.41 6.57 5.93
N TYR A 89 11.85 5.65 5.08
CA TYR A 89 11.37 5.45 3.72
C TYR A 89 11.35 3.98 3.34
N CYS A 90 10.28 3.54 2.69
CA CYS A 90 10.14 2.18 2.19
C CYS A 90 10.50 2.12 0.71
N GLU A 91 11.40 1.21 0.33
CA GLU A 91 11.81 0.98 -1.07
C GLU A 91 11.01 -0.11 -1.81
N HIS A 92 9.88 -0.54 -1.25
CA HIS A 92 9.03 -1.59 -1.81
C HIS A 92 8.54 -1.23 -3.22
N ASP A 93 8.56 -2.19 -4.14
CA ASP A 93 8.06 -2.01 -5.51
C ASP A 93 6.53 -2.10 -5.54
N PHE A 94 5.87 -1.00 -5.18
CA PHE A 94 4.42 -0.87 -5.22
C PHE A 94 3.80 -1.01 -6.62
N SER A 95 4.60 -0.96 -7.69
CA SER A 95 4.13 -1.23 -9.05
C SER A 95 4.03 -2.73 -9.34
N GLY A 96 4.83 -3.55 -8.63
CA GLY A 96 4.88 -4.99 -8.78
C GLY A 96 3.91 -5.73 -7.85
N ALA A 97 3.77 -5.27 -6.60
CA ALA A 97 2.89 -5.88 -5.60
C ALA A 97 2.47 -4.85 -4.54
N PRO A 98 1.34 -5.06 -3.84
CA PRO A 98 1.06 -4.33 -2.61
C PRO A 98 1.98 -4.79 -1.47
N CYS A 99 2.26 -3.89 -0.52
CA CYS A 99 3.07 -4.20 0.65
C CYS A 99 2.36 -5.23 1.55
N THR A 100 3.06 -6.31 1.89
CA THR A 100 2.53 -7.40 2.72
C THR A 100 2.78 -7.21 4.22
N MET A 101 3.66 -6.27 4.59
CA MET A 101 3.95 -5.88 5.98
C MET A 101 3.06 -4.75 6.50
N PHE A 102 2.33 -4.05 5.62
CA PHE A 102 1.41 -2.93 5.86
C PHE A 102 1.48 -2.26 7.25
N MET A 103 2.06 -1.05 7.30
CA MET A 103 2.31 -0.24 8.52
C MET A 103 3.28 -0.85 9.54
N ASP A 104 3.69 -2.12 9.41
CA ASP A 104 4.72 -2.73 10.25
C ASP A 104 6.14 -2.45 9.73
N CYS A 105 6.38 -1.23 9.24
CA CYS A 105 7.58 -0.87 8.47
C CYS A 105 8.87 -0.98 9.30
N LEU A 106 8.80 -0.70 10.61
CA LEU A 106 9.92 -0.81 11.54
C LEU A 106 10.52 -2.23 11.60
N HIS A 107 9.70 -3.24 11.30
CA HIS A 107 10.07 -4.65 11.30
C HIS A 107 10.46 -5.16 9.89
N CYS A 108 10.35 -4.32 8.86
CA CYS A 108 10.55 -4.69 7.47
C CYS A 108 11.98 -4.38 6.97
N THR A 109 12.60 -5.33 6.26
CA THR A 109 13.95 -5.15 5.68
C THR A 109 13.96 -4.24 4.44
N GLU A 110 12.80 -3.90 3.88
CA GLU A 110 12.66 -2.91 2.80
C GLU A 110 12.52 -1.48 3.34
N HIS A 111 12.48 -1.29 4.66
CA HIS A 111 12.48 0.02 5.29
C HIS A 111 13.91 0.55 5.46
N LEU A 112 14.07 1.84 5.20
CA LEU A 112 15.35 2.54 5.17
C LEU A 112 15.24 3.81 5.99
N CYS A 113 16.27 4.13 6.74
CA CYS A 113 16.48 5.42 7.37
C CYS A 113 17.75 6.04 6.78
N ILE A 114 17.76 7.35 6.55
CA ILE A 114 19.00 8.07 6.20
C ILE A 114 19.33 8.99 7.37
N LYS A 115 20.49 8.78 8.00
CA LYS A 115 20.93 9.60 9.13
C LYS A 115 21.16 11.05 8.68
N GLY A 116 20.69 12.02 9.45
CA GLY A 116 20.87 13.45 9.15
C GLY A 116 20.09 13.98 7.95
N PHE A 117 19.32 13.15 7.23
CA PHE A 117 18.54 13.61 6.06
C PHE A 117 17.38 14.52 6.46
N ASP A 118 16.68 14.16 7.54
CA ASP A 118 15.62 14.96 8.13
C ASP A 118 16.01 15.34 9.57
N PRO A 119 16.19 16.64 9.88
CA PRO A 119 16.52 17.10 11.23
C PRO A 119 15.51 16.67 12.31
N SER A 120 14.24 16.49 11.93
CA SER A 120 13.16 16.11 12.85
C SER A 120 13.10 14.59 13.08
N HIS A 121 13.94 13.81 12.42
CA HIS A 121 13.87 12.35 12.48
C HIS A 121 14.10 11.81 13.90
N LYS A 122 15.11 12.32 14.60
CA LYS A 122 15.41 11.89 15.99
C LYS A 122 14.20 12.12 16.90
N ALA A 123 13.60 13.31 16.82
CA ALA A 123 12.41 13.64 17.58
C ALA A 123 11.23 12.71 17.27
N ARG A 124 11.00 12.35 16.00
CA ARG A 124 9.93 11.39 15.66
C ARG A 124 10.19 9.98 16.17
N VAL A 125 11.45 9.54 16.23
CA VAL A 125 11.81 8.26 16.86
C VAL A 125 11.59 8.32 18.37
N ASP A 126 11.93 9.44 19.02
CA ASP A 126 11.66 9.66 20.45
C ASP A 126 10.16 9.66 20.75
N ASP A 127 9.36 10.36 19.95
CA ASP A 127 7.90 10.41 20.08
C ASP A 127 7.28 9.02 19.88
N ALA A 128 7.74 8.27 18.88
CA ALA A 128 7.28 6.90 18.63
C ALA A 128 7.64 5.96 19.79
N LEU A 129 8.83 6.13 20.38
CA LEU A 129 9.28 5.33 21.52
C LEU A 129 8.43 5.62 22.76
N ALA A 130 8.21 6.90 23.08
CA ALA A 130 7.37 7.31 24.19
C ALA A 130 5.92 6.81 24.04
N LEU A 131 5.38 6.84 22.82
CA LEU A 131 4.06 6.29 22.52
C LEU A 131 4.02 4.77 22.73
N ALA A 132 5.04 4.04 22.26
CA ALA A 132 5.12 2.59 22.42
C ALA A 132 5.26 2.16 23.88
N GLU A 133 6.03 2.90 24.69
CA GLU A 133 6.14 2.71 26.15
C GLU A 133 4.79 2.89 26.84
N LEU A 134 4.04 3.95 26.49
CA LEU A 134 2.69 4.15 27.02
C LEU A 134 1.74 3.00 26.65
N SER A 135 1.79 2.53 25.40
CA SER A 135 0.99 1.38 24.96
C SER A 135 1.38 0.08 25.68
N LEU A 136 2.66 -0.13 25.95
CA LEU A 136 3.12 -1.28 26.71
C LEU A 136 2.56 -1.29 28.14
N GLU A 137 2.55 -0.14 28.83
CA GLU A 137 2.00 -0.05 30.18
C GLU A 137 0.49 -0.34 30.20
N GLN A 138 -0.25 0.13 29.19
CA GLN A 138 -1.67 -0.20 29.03
C GLN A 138 -1.88 -1.71 28.80
N ALA A 139 -1.06 -2.33 27.94
CA ALA A 139 -1.14 -3.76 27.67
C ALA A 139 -0.81 -4.60 28.91
N LYS A 140 0.21 -4.21 29.69
CA LYS A 140 0.55 -4.86 30.97
C LYS A 140 -0.61 -4.77 31.97
N HIS A 141 -1.29 -3.64 32.02
CA HIS A 141 -2.47 -3.48 32.88
C HIS A 141 -3.61 -4.41 32.47
N GLY A 142 -3.90 -4.53 31.16
CA GLY A 142 -4.87 -5.50 30.64
C GLY A 142 -4.49 -6.95 30.95
N ALA A 143 -3.20 -7.29 30.88
CA ALA A 143 -2.70 -8.62 31.22
C ALA A 143 -2.89 -8.97 32.70
N ILE A 144 -2.77 -8.00 33.62
CA ILE A 144 -3.06 -8.19 35.05
C ILE A 144 -4.52 -8.61 35.27
N PHE A 145 -5.45 -8.12 34.45
CA PHE A 145 -6.86 -8.49 34.51
C PHE A 145 -7.21 -9.73 33.67
N GLU A 146 -6.21 -10.45 33.15
CA GLU A 146 -6.37 -11.62 32.29
C GLU A 146 -7.28 -11.35 31.07
N GLU A 147 -7.22 -10.12 30.54
CA GLU A 147 -7.92 -9.78 29.31
C GLU A 147 -7.39 -10.64 28.15
N PHE A 148 -8.30 -11.24 27.39
CA PHE A 148 -7.95 -12.15 26.30
C PHE A 148 -7.03 -11.46 25.27
N GLY A 149 -5.85 -12.06 25.06
CA GLY A 149 -4.86 -11.57 24.09
C GLY A 149 -3.96 -10.43 24.59
N ALA A 150 -4.05 -10.03 25.87
CA ALA A 150 -3.20 -8.97 26.41
C ALA A 150 -1.71 -9.31 26.37
N ASP A 151 -1.33 -10.57 26.57
CA ASP A 151 0.07 -11.01 26.50
C ASP A 151 0.69 -10.78 25.11
N ASP A 152 -0.09 -11.00 24.03
CA ASP A 152 0.36 -10.75 22.66
C ASP A 152 0.65 -9.27 22.44
N TRP A 153 -0.17 -8.38 23.01
CA TRP A 153 0.05 -6.93 22.97
C TRP A 153 1.28 -6.52 23.76
N VAL A 154 1.50 -7.10 24.95
CA VAL A 154 2.71 -6.86 25.75
C VAL A 154 3.96 -7.20 24.94
N ASN A 155 4.00 -8.41 24.36
CA ASN A 155 5.12 -8.85 23.53
C ASN A 155 5.32 -7.93 22.32
N SER A 156 4.23 -7.60 21.62
CA SER A 156 4.30 -6.76 20.42
C SER A 156 4.81 -5.35 20.71
N HIS A 157 4.38 -4.74 21.81
CA HIS A 157 4.86 -3.41 22.20
C HIS A 157 6.31 -3.43 22.68
N GLN A 158 6.71 -4.48 23.41
CA GLN A 158 8.10 -4.66 23.82
C GLN A 158 9.04 -4.78 22.60
N GLU A 159 8.70 -5.59 21.60
CA GLU A 159 9.47 -5.71 20.36
C GLU A 159 9.62 -4.37 19.63
N THR A 160 8.53 -3.59 19.58
CA THR A 160 8.52 -2.26 18.97
C THR A 160 9.47 -1.31 19.70
N ILE A 161 9.46 -1.32 21.03
CA ILE A 161 10.37 -0.52 21.88
C ILE A 161 11.83 -0.92 21.63
N ASP A 162 12.12 -2.22 21.57
CA ASP A 162 13.48 -2.73 21.35
C ASP A 162 14.01 -2.27 19.99
N ARG A 163 13.17 -2.32 18.95
CA ARG A 163 13.50 -1.86 17.59
C ARG A 163 13.71 -0.35 17.51
N LEU A 164 12.83 0.44 18.11
CA LEU A 164 12.98 1.89 18.16
C LEU A 164 14.24 2.29 18.93
N SER A 165 14.55 1.59 20.02
CA SER A 165 15.79 1.78 20.79
C SER A 165 17.04 1.47 19.97
N GLN A 166 17.02 0.39 19.18
CA GLN A 166 18.10 0.07 18.23
C GLN A 166 18.29 1.19 17.19
N LEU A 167 17.21 1.66 16.58
CA LEU A 167 17.26 2.74 15.60
C LEU A 167 17.78 4.03 16.23
N LYS A 168 17.29 4.38 17.41
CA LYS A 168 17.73 5.54 18.19
C LYS A 168 19.23 5.49 18.47
N ALA A 169 19.74 4.36 18.97
CA ALA A 169 21.16 4.19 19.24
C ALA A 169 22.03 4.44 17.99
N ILE A 170 21.61 3.93 16.83
CA ILE A 170 22.30 4.15 15.55
C ILE A 170 22.26 5.65 15.14
N LEU A 171 21.13 6.31 15.35
CA LEU A 171 20.97 7.74 15.04
C LEU A 171 21.79 8.64 15.98
N GLU A 172 22.02 8.21 17.21
CA GLU A 172 22.81 8.93 18.23
C GLU A 172 24.31 8.61 18.17
N ASP A 173 24.71 7.52 17.51
CA ASP A 173 26.12 7.13 17.41
C ASP A 173 26.93 8.04 16.48
N ASP A 174 27.74 8.93 17.03
CA ASP A 174 28.59 9.87 16.29
C ASP A 174 29.63 9.21 15.37
N THR A 175 29.91 7.90 15.53
CA THR A 175 30.78 7.17 14.60
C THR A 175 30.12 6.88 13.25
N ILE A 176 28.79 6.96 13.19
CA ILE A 176 28.00 6.78 11.97
C ILE A 176 27.76 8.17 11.35
N PRO A 177 28.30 8.45 10.16
CA PRO A 177 28.19 9.78 9.55
C PRO A 177 26.78 10.08 9.05
N ASP A 178 26.44 11.38 8.99
CA ASP A 178 25.25 11.83 8.29
C ASP A 178 25.31 11.43 6.80
N GLY A 179 24.14 11.06 6.25
CA GLY A 179 24.01 10.45 4.93
C GLY A 179 24.12 8.91 4.93
N ALA A 180 24.50 8.28 6.05
CA ALA A 180 24.49 6.83 6.16
C ALA A 180 23.08 6.27 5.97
N VAL A 181 22.98 5.23 5.14
CA VAL A 181 21.75 4.48 4.91
C VAL A 181 21.65 3.36 5.94
N ILE A 182 20.67 3.46 6.81
CA ILE A 182 20.40 2.56 7.93
C ILE A 182 19.28 1.61 7.53
N ARG A 183 19.50 0.32 7.80
CA ARG A 183 18.51 -0.74 7.67
C ARG A 183 18.63 -1.64 8.89
N LEU A 184 17.53 -1.81 9.63
CA LEU A 184 17.51 -2.76 10.73
C LEU A 184 17.53 -4.18 10.17
N SER A 185 18.23 -5.09 10.85
CA SER A 185 18.19 -6.52 10.53
C SER A 185 16.77 -7.06 10.66
N LYS A 186 16.46 -8.20 10.04
CA LYS A 186 15.13 -8.81 10.14
C LYS A 186 14.73 -9.05 11.61
N SER A 187 13.53 -8.63 12.01
CA SER A 187 13.05 -8.73 13.40
C SER A 187 12.58 -10.14 13.80
N GLY A 188 12.42 -11.04 12.83
CA GLY A 188 11.67 -12.29 13.03
C GLY A 188 10.16 -12.14 12.85
N ARG A 189 9.64 -10.92 12.63
CA ARG A 189 8.29 -10.75 12.09
C ARG A 189 8.26 -11.04 10.60
N TYR A 190 7.20 -11.69 10.20
CA TYR A 190 6.98 -12.14 8.84
C TYR A 190 5.66 -11.56 8.34
N SER A 191 5.59 -11.26 7.05
CA SER A 191 4.30 -11.04 6.43
C SER A 191 3.43 -12.29 6.57
N LEU A 192 2.11 -12.14 6.50
CA LEU A 192 1.19 -13.30 6.58
C LEU A 192 1.52 -14.39 5.54
N VAL A 193 2.01 -13.99 4.38
CA VAL A 193 2.45 -14.91 3.32
C VAL A 193 3.73 -15.65 3.75
N GLU A 194 4.72 -14.93 4.26
CA GLU A 194 5.95 -15.55 4.77
C GLU A 194 5.68 -16.47 5.97
N GLN A 195 4.77 -16.07 6.87
CA GLN A 195 4.36 -16.88 8.00
C GLN A 195 3.65 -18.16 7.54
N ALA A 196 2.70 -18.06 6.61
CA ALA A 196 2.02 -19.24 6.05
C ALA A 196 2.98 -20.22 5.35
N VAL A 197 4.00 -19.69 4.65
CA VAL A 197 5.06 -20.53 4.06
C VAL A 197 5.83 -21.26 5.16
N ARG A 198 6.26 -20.55 6.20
CA ARG A 198 7.02 -21.15 7.32
C ARG A 198 6.21 -22.18 8.08
N ASP A 199 4.93 -21.91 8.33
CA ASP A 199 4.03 -22.84 8.99
C ASP A 199 3.87 -24.12 8.16
N HIS A 200 3.79 -23.99 6.83
CA HIS A 200 3.79 -25.13 5.92
C HIS A 200 5.10 -25.92 5.97
N GLU A 201 6.24 -25.24 5.92
CA GLU A 201 7.56 -25.86 6.01
C GLU A 201 7.73 -26.61 7.34
N ALA A 202 7.29 -26.02 8.46
CA ALA A 202 7.32 -26.63 9.78
C ALA A 202 6.40 -27.86 9.88
N ALA A 203 5.21 -27.81 9.27
CA ALA A 203 4.26 -28.91 9.29
C ALA A 203 4.66 -30.08 8.36
N THR A 204 5.32 -29.80 7.24
CA THR A 204 5.60 -30.80 6.20
C THR A 204 7.06 -31.23 6.09
N GLY A 205 7.98 -30.44 6.64
CA GLY A 205 9.44 -30.59 6.44
C GLY A 205 9.91 -30.24 5.03
N ASN A 206 9.03 -29.78 4.14
CA ASN A 206 9.36 -29.44 2.77
C ASN A 206 9.69 -27.96 2.65
N ILE A 207 10.96 -27.62 2.42
CA ILE A 207 11.44 -26.24 2.28
C ILE A 207 10.97 -25.68 0.93
N ILE A 208 10.09 -24.68 0.96
CA ILE A 208 9.55 -24.00 -0.22
C ILE A 208 10.42 -22.79 -0.57
N VAL A 209 10.91 -22.07 0.44
CA VAL A 209 11.68 -20.85 0.25
C VAL A 209 12.98 -20.94 1.06
N PRO A 210 14.16 -20.79 0.44
CA PRO A 210 15.40 -20.87 1.19
C PRO A 210 15.49 -19.74 2.24
N PRO A 211 16.17 -19.96 3.38
CA PRO A 211 16.12 -19.06 4.55
C PRO A 211 16.52 -17.61 4.25
N ASP A 212 17.33 -17.42 3.21
CA ASP A 212 17.92 -16.17 2.73
C ASP A 212 17.18 -15.55 1.53
N ALA A 213 16.14 -16.18 0.99
CA ALA A 213 15.44 -15.68 -0.20
C ALA A 213 14.78 -14.30 0.01
N PHE A 214 14.46 -13.96 1.26
CA PHE A 214 13.91 -12.65 1.64
C PHE A 214 14.99 -11.65 2.10
N ASP A 215 16.25 -12.07 2.14
CA ASP A 215 17.41 -11.28 2.59
C ASP A 215 18.29 -10.81 1.41
N LEU A 216 17.72 -10.81 0.20
CA LEU A 216 18.38 -10.56 -1.07
C LEU A 216 18.80 -9.09 -1.28
N ARG A 217 19.63 -8.48 -0.42
CA ARG A 217 20.50 -7.33 -0.79
C ARG A 217 21.80 -7.27 0.03
N VAL A 218 22.79 -8.04 -0.40
CA VAL A 218 24.18 -7.58 -0.39
C VAL A 218 24.28 -6.37 -1.33
N ARG A 219 24.69 -5.22 -0.80
CA ARG A 219 25.60 -4.27 -1.46
C ARG A 219 26.02 -3.18 -0.46
N LEU A 220 27.22 -3.35 0.07
CA LEU A 220 28.10 -2.23 0.37
C LEU A 220 28.18 -1.39 -0.91
N LYS A 221 27.78 -0.12 -0.83
CA LYS A 221 28.24 0.86 -1.80
C LYS A 221 29.60 1.32 -1.30
N ASP A 222 30.64 0.90 -2.02
CA ASP A 222 31.86 1.69 -2.16
C ASP A 222 31.54 3.06 -2.77
#